data_AF-A0A7X8Z8I8-F1
#
_entry.id   AF-A0A7X8Z8I8-F1
#
_cell.length_a   1.000
_cell.length_b   1.000
_cell.length_c   1.000
_cell.angle_alpha   90.00
_cell.angle_beta   90.00
_cell.angle_gamma   90.00
#
_symmetry.space_group_name_H-M   'P 1'
#
loop_
_entity.id
_entity.type
_entity.pdbx_description
1 polymer ?
#
loop_
_entity_poly.entity_id
_entity_poly.type
_entity_poly.pdbx_seq_one_letter_code
_entity_poly.pdbx_strand_id
1 'polypeptide(L)'
;MAEMSFWDHLEALRSCILKVLAALVVVLVGCFIALPYIFDAFILGPTHSDFFMCRLLGFAYGPTQGVEIININVAAQFLTHMSTSFWMALVLVFPYLIYQIWVFVRPALYQREVKGVRTAFTAGTSLFYIGCAVGYLLVFPIIFRFLAQYRIGTEVVNQINLSSYMSIFLSMIFIMGLVFEMPILLWLLGSLGIINKKMLRSWRRYAIVVLLILAAAITPTGDPFTLMIVFLPLYLLYELSIVFVKNG
;
A
#
# COMPACT_ATOMS: atom_id res chain seq x y z
N MET A 1 37.82 -6.42 2.81
CA MET A 1 36.86 -6.53 3.92
C MET A 1 37.30 -5.54 4.97
N ALA A 2 36.62 -4.41 5.09
CA ALA A 2 36.70 -3.64 6.32
C ALA A 2 35.52 -4.14 7.15
N GLU A 3 35.80 -4.83 8.26
CA GLU A 3 34.77 -5.07 9.26
C GLU A 3 34.30 -3.68 9.71
N MET A 4 33.07 -3.32 9.35
CA MET A 4 32.48 -2.09 9.84
C MET A 4 32.33 -2.24 11.35
N SER A 5 32.87 -1.29 12.11
CA SER A 5 32.60 -1.21 13.54
C SER A 5 31.10 -1.05 13.74
N PHE A 6 30.55 -1.54 14.86
CA PHE A 6 29.15 -1.31 15.23
C PHE A 6 28.75 0.18 15.11
N TRP A 7 29.69 1.06 15.42
CA TRP A 7 29.55 2.51 15.27
C TRP A 7 29.44 2.98 13.82
N ASP A 8 30.16 2.36 12.89
CA ASP A 8 30.07 2.65 11.45
C ASP A 8 28.71 2.22 10.88
N HIS A 9 28.17 1.11 11.37
CA HIS A 9 26.81 0.65 11.02
C HIS A 9 25.73 1.59 11.55
N LEU A 10 25.87 2.12 12.77
CA LEU A 10 24.96 3.13 13.32
C LEU A 10 25.02 4.44 12.54
N GLU A 11 26.21 4.90 12.15
CA GLU A 11 26.36 6.13 11.35
C GLU A 11 25.76 5.96 9.95
N ALA A 12 25.92 4.77 9.34
CA ALA A 12 25.29 4.42 8.08
C ALA A 12 23.74 4.44 8.19
N LEU A 13 23.19 3.92 9.28
CA LEU A 13 21.74 3.94 9.55
C LEU A 13 21.24 5.38 9.74
N ARG A 14 21.94 6.20 10.52
CA ARG A 14 21.59 7.61 10.74
C ARG A 14 21.60 8.39 9.42
N SER A 15 22.66 8.25 8.64
CA SER A 15 22.78 8.92 7.33
C SER A 15 21.67 8.47 6.37
N CYS A 16 21.33 7.18 6.38
CA CYS A 16 20.21 6.62 5.62
C CYS A 16 18.88 7.29 6.00
N ILE A 17 18.55 7.31 7.30
CA ILE A 17 17.31 7.91 7.80
C ILE A 17 17.23 9.40 7.45
N LEU A 18 18.31 10.17 7.67
CA LEU A 18 18.33 11.60 7.36
C LEU A 18 18.14 11.88 5.87
N LYS A 19 18.72 11.06 4.99
CA LYS A 19 18.55 11.18 3.53
C LYS A 19 17.12 10.88 3.09
N VAL A 20 16.51 9.81 3.62
CA VAL A 20 15.11 9.47 3.32
C VAL A 20 14.18 10.55 3.84
N LEU A 21 14.43 11.07 5.04
CA LEU A 21 13.64 12.15 5.63
C LEU A 21 13.77 13.45 4.83
N ALA A 22 14.97 13.82 4.40
CA ALA A 22 15.19 14.99 3.54
C ALA A 22 14.48 14.83 2.18
N ALA A 23 14.60 13.66 1.54
CA ALA A 23 13.88 13.37 0.30
C ALA A 23 12.36 13.43 0.50
N LEU A 24 11.85 12.90 1.61
CA LEU A 24 10.45 12.97 1.97
C LEU A 24 9.95 14.41 2.10
N VAL A 25 10.70 15.29 2.78
CA VAL A 25 10.33 16.70 2.92
C VAL A 25 10.32 17.41 1.56
N VAL A 26 11.32 17.17 0.71
CA VAL A 26 11.38 17.78 -0.64
C VAL A 26 10.19 17.35 -1.49
N VAL A 27 9.89 16.05 -1.50
CA VAL A 27 8.74 15.52 -2.27
C VAL A 27 7.42 15.97 -1.65
N LEU A 28 7.31 16.04 -0.32
CA LEU A 28 6.13 16.56 0.38
C LEU A 28 5.80 17.99 -0.04
N VAL A 29 6.79 18.88 -0.06
CA VAL A 29 6.60 20.27 -0.48
C VAL A 29 6.17 20.32 -1.95
N GLY A 30 6.78 19.51 -2.81
CA GLY A 30 6.37 19.37 -4.21
C GLY A 30 4.91 18.90 -4.37
N CYS A 31 4.54 17.84 -3.65
CA CYS A 31 3.16 17.32 -3.64
C CYS A 31 2.18 18.33 -3.08
N PHE A 32 2.53 19.09 -2.05
CA PHE A 32 1.65 20.10 -1.46
C PHE A 32 1.35 21.23 -2.45
N ILE A 33 2.33 21.65 -3.25
CA ILE A 33 2.12 22.67 -4.30
C ILE A 33 1.33 22.09 -5.48
N ALA A 34 1.58 20.83 -5.84
CA ALA A 34 0.93 20.17 -6.97
C ALA A 34 -0.49 19.64 -6.66
N LEU A 35 -0.83 19.45 -5.38
CA LEU A 35 -2.08 18.84 -4.95
C LEU A 35 -3.35 19.45 -5.59
N PRO A 36 -3.56 20.78 -5.61
CA PRO A 36 -4.77 21.36 -6.20
C PRO A 36 -4.93 21.04 -7.69
N TYR A 37 -3.83 20.71 -8.39
CA TYR A 37 -3.86 20.30 -9.80
C TYR A 37 -4.12 18.79 -9.99
N ILE A 38 -3.77 17.97 -9.00
CA ILE A 38 -3.88 16.49 -9.04
C ILE A 38 -5.19 16.00 -8.40
N PHE A 39 -5.77 16.78 -7.49
CA PHE A 39 -6.91 16.39 -6.67
C PHE A 39 -8.13 16.00 -7.50
N ASP A 40 -8.51 16.83 -8.47
CA ASP A 40 -9.71 16.59 -9.27
C ASP A 40 -9.52 15.45 -10.30
N ALA A 41 -8.30 15.28 -10.83
CA ALA A 41 -8.03 14.30 -11.88
C ALA A 41 -7.73 12.88 -11.36
N PHE A 42 -7.03 12.75 -10.23
CA PHE A 42 -6.53 11.45 -9.75
C PHE A 42 -7.21 10.97 -8.47
N ILE A 43 -7.61 11.88 -7.57
CA ILE A 43 -8.20 11.51 -6.27
C ILE A 43 -9.72 11.40 -6.37
N LEU A 44 -10.37 12.31 -7.09
CA LEU A 44 -11.81 12.22 -7.38
C LEU A 44 -12.12 11.33 -8.60
N GLY A 45 -11.09 10.87 -9.33
CA GLY A 45 -11.23 9.97 -10.47
C GLY A 45 -12.13 8.74 -10.25
N PRO A 46 -12.00 7.99 -9.13
CA PRO A 46 -12.87 6.84 -8.83
C PRO A 46 -14.32 7.22 -8.50
N THR A 47 -14.57 8.49 -8.18
CA THR A 47 -15.89 9.04 -7.86
C THR A 47 -16.65 9.46 -9.14
N HIS A 48 -15.93 9.71 -10.23
CA HIS A 48 -16.54 9.98 -11.54
C HIS A 48 -16.87 8.68 -12.29
N SER A 49 -18.08 8.61 -12.84
CA SER A 49 -18.65 7.45 -13.55
C SER A 49 -17.89 7.01 -14.81
N ASP A 50 -16.88 7.78 -15.24
CA ASP A 50 -16.08 7.51 -16.44
C ASP A 50 -14.84 6.65 -16.18
N PHE A 51 -14.61 6.23 -14.93
CA PHE A 51 -13.45 5.41 -14.60
C PHE A 51 -13.47 4.07 -15.35
N PHE A 52 -12.41 3.79 -16.11
CA PHE A 52 -12.29 2.62 -16.98
C PHE A 52 -12.55 1.31 -16.21
N MET A 53 -12.17 1.21 -14.95
CA MET A 53 -12.40 0.01 -14.14
C MET A 53 -13.87 -0.18 -13.75
N CYS A 54 -14.62 0.90 -13.50
CA CYS A 54 -16.07 0.85 -13.29
C CYS A 54 -16.80 0.37 -14.55
N ARG A 55 -16.28 0.71 -15.74
CA ARG A 55 -16.76 0.22 -17.04
C ARG A 55 -16.34 -1.23 -17.31
N LEU A 56 -15.09 -1.60 -17.00
CA LEU A 56 -14.49 -2.92 -17.26
C LEU A 56 -15.06 -4.02 -16.36
N LEU A 57 -15.33 -3.72 -15.10
CA LEU A 57 -15.92 -4.69 -14.16
C LEU A 57 -17.38 -5.02 -14.48
N GLY A 58 -17.98 -4.41 -15.52
CA GLY A 58 -19.25 -4.86 -16.10
C GLY A 58 -20.42 -4.95 -15.11
N PHE A 59 -20.33 -4.32 -13.94
CA PHE A 59 -21.43 -4.25 -13.00
C PHE A 59 -22.43 -3.24 -13.54
N ALA A 60 -23.41 -3.79 -14.27
CA ALA A 60 -24.75 -3.23 -14.42
C ALA A 60 -25.20 -2.56 -13.10
N TYR A 61 -26.09 -1.57 -13.19
CA TYR A 61 -26.55 -0.68 -12.12
C TYR A 61 -25.74 0.61 -11.93
N GLY A 62 -25.82 1.48 -12.94
CA GLY A 62 -26.03 2.93 -12.84
C GLY A 62 -25.04 3.83 -12.07
N PRO A 63 -25.04 5.15 -12.34
CA PRO A 63 -24.30 6.11 -11.51
C PRO A 63 -24.76 5.99 -10.05
N THR A 64 -23.83 6.17 -9.11
CA THR A 64 -24.11 6.36 -7.67
C THR A 64 -24.90 7.66 -7.48
N GLN A 65 -26.16 7.68 -7.89
CA GLN A 65 -27.06 8.80 -7.68
C GLN A 65 -27.42 8.86 -6.20
N GLY A 66 -27.01 9.93 -5.52
CA GLY A 66 -27.43 10.23 -4.15
C GLY A 66 -26.43 9.91 -3.04
N VAL A 67 -25.12 9.97 -3.32
CA VAL A 67 -24.09 10.01 -2.26
C VAL A 67 -23.34 11.32 -2.39
N GLU A 68 -23.68 12.27 -1.51
CA GLU A 68 -22.99 13.56 -1.43
C GLU A 68 -21.83 13.45 -0.45
N ILE A 69 -20.62 13.78 -0.94
CA ILE A 69 -19.46 13.94 -0.08
C ILE A 69 -19.54 15.35 0.53
N ILE A 70 -19.81 15.41 1.82
CA ILE A 70 -19.94 16.67 2.55
C ILE A 70 -18.69 16.93 3.38
N ASN A 71 -18.33 18.20 3.50
CA ASN A 71 -17.35 18.62 4.48
C ASN A 71 -18.06 19.09 5.75
N ILE A 72 -17.91 18.34 6.84
CA ILE A 72 -18.56 18.63 8.13
C ILE A 72 -17.69 19.59 8.97
N ASN A 73 -16.36 19.55 8.81
CA ASN A 73 -15.43 20.29 9.65
C ASN A 73 -14.74 21.43 8.89
N VAL A 74 -14.64 22.61 9.50
CA VAL A 74 -13.96 23.77 8.88
C VAL A 74 -12.49 23.46 8.57
N ALA A 75 -11.81 22.74 9.48
CA ALA A 75 -10.41 22.35 9.30
C ALA A 75 -10.21 21.13 8.37
N ALA A 76 -11.27 20.40 8.00
CA ALA A 76 -11.11 19.12 7.31
C ALA A 76 -10.54 19.26 5.91
N GLN A 77 -10.87 20.31 5.16
CA GLN A 77 -10.26 20.54 3.84
C GLN A 77 -8.74 20.76 3.95
N PHE A 78 -8.30 21.58 4.90
CA PHE A 78 -6.89 21.82 5.14
C PHE A 78 -6.15 20.56 5.61
N LEU A 79 -6.69 19.85 6.60
CA LEU A 79 -6.10 18.60 7.11
C LEU A 79 -6.07 17.51 6.03
N THR A 80 -7.12 17.43 5.20
CA THR A 80 -7.16 16.52 4.05
C THR A 80 -6.06 16.87 3.06
N HIS A 81 -5.88 18.15 2.72
CA HIS A 81 -4.83 18.60 1.82
C HIS A 81 -3.43 18.20 2.34
N MET A 82 -3.18 18.44 3.63
CA MET A 82 -1.92 18.08 4.28
C MET A 82 -1.68 16.56 4.30
N SER A 83 -2.68 15.78 4.75
CA SER A 83 -2.61 14.32 4.81
C SER A 83 -2.39 13.71 3.42
N THR A 84 -3.14 14.18 2.42
CA THR A 84 -3.02 13.71 1.04
C THR A 84 -1.63 13.96 0.47
N SER A 85 -1.09 15.17 0.69
CA SER A 85 0.27 15.52 0.27
C SER A 85 1.30 14.58 0.91
N PHE A 86 1.12 14.28 2.20
CA PHE A 86 1.97 13.37 2.95
C PHE A 86 1.94 11.94 2.42
N TRP A 87 0.75 11.36 2.25
CA TRP A 87 0.60 10.01 1.73
C TRP A 87 1.14 9.88 0.30
N MET A 88 0.85 10.86 -0.56
CA MET A 88 1.35 10.88 -1.94
C MET A 88 2.88 11.00 -1.98
N ALA A 89 3.46 11.85 -1.12
CA ALA A 89 4.90 11.94 -0.99
C ALA A 89 5.53 10.63 -0.53
N LEU A 90 4.88 9.91 0.39
CA LEU A 90 5.34 8.62 0.87
C LEU A 90 5.40 7.57 -0.28
N VAL A 91 4.35 7.52 -1.11
CA VAL A 91 4.28 6.64 -2.30
C VAL A 91 5.36 7.00 -3.33
N LEU A 92 5.63 8.29 -3.55
CA LEU A 92 6.64 8.75 -4.51
C LEU A 92 8.08 8.59 -4.00
N VAL A 93 8.30 8.66 -2.69
CA VAL A 93 9.61 8.48 -2.06
C VAL A 93 9.98 7.01 -1.96
N PHE A 94 9.01 6.09 -2.04
CA PHE A 94 9.22 4.65 -1.95
C PHE A 94 10.40 4.10 -2.79
N PRO A 95 10.59 4.41 -4.09
CA PRO A 95 11.75 3.98 -4.87
C PRO A 95 13.08 4.44 -4.26
N TYR A 96 13.14 5.68 -3.75
CA TYR A 96 14.31 6.20 -3.07
C TYR A 96 14.54 5.53 -1.71
N LEU A 97 13.46 5.25 -0.97
CA LEU A 97 13.50 4.52 0.29
C LEU A 97 14.09 3.12 0.09
N ILE A 98 13.59 2.37 -0.90
CA ILE A 98 14.11 1.04 -1.26
C ILE A 98 15.58 1.11 -1.68
N TYR A 99 15.95 2.11 -2.48
CA TYR A 99 17.36 2.33 -2.86
C TYR A 99 18.26 2.58 -1.64
N GLN A 100 17.80 3.39 -0.68
CA GLN A 100 18.60 3.69 0.50
C GLN A 100 18.71 2.47 1.44
N ILE A 101 17.64 1.66 1.56
CA ILE A 101 17.69 0.35 2.23
C ILE A 101 18.71 -0.55 1.55
N TRP A 102 18.75 -0.60 0.21
CA TRP A 102 19.75 -1.38 -0.51
C TRP A 102 21.17 -0.95 -0.19
N VAL A 103 21.46 0.36 -0.20
CA VAL A 103 22.80 0.88 0.13
C VAL A 103 23.22 0.45 1.54
N PHE A 104 22.27 0.39 2.48
CA PHE A 104 22.51 -0.04 3.85
C PHE A 104 22.72 -1.56 3.98
N VAL A 105 21.97 -2.39 3.24
CA VAL A 105 22.02 -3.86 3.34
C VAL A 105 23.13 -4.47 2.48
N ARG A 106 23.48 -3.85 1.35
CA ARG A 106 24.53 -4.33 0.41
C ARG A 106 25.85 -4.73 1.09
N PRO A 107 26.40 -3.98 2.08
CA PRO A 107 27.66 -4.34 2.72
C PRO A 107 27.61 -5.66 3.50
N ALA A 108 26.41 -6.07 3.95
CA ALA A 108 26.19 -7.29 4.71
C ALA A 108 25.97 -8.54 3.83
N LEU A 109 25.90 -8.38 2.49
CA LEU A 109 25.61 -9.47 1.54
C LEU A 109 26.88 -10.00 0.87
N TYR A 110 26.92 -11.30 0.59
CA TYR A 110 28.02 -11.90 -0.15
C TYR A 110 28.03 -11.43 -1.61
N GLN A 111 29.23 -11.28 -2.20
CA GLN A 111 29.42 -10.81 -3.59
C GLN A 111 28.61 -11.59 -4.65
N ARG A 112 28.35 -12.89 -4.41
CA ARG A 112 27.53 -13.73 -5.30
C ARG A 112 26.02 -13.46 -5.20
N GLU A 113 25.56 -12.85 -4.12
CA GLU A 113 24.14 -12.58 -3.86
C GLU A 113 23.70 -11.20 -4.39
N VAL A 114 24.64 -10.26 -4.52
CA VAL A 114 24.38 -8.86 -4.92
C VAL A 114 23.55 -8.74 -6.21
N LYS A 115 23.77 -9.62 -7.20
CA LYS A 115 23.02 -9.59 -8.47
C LYS A 115 21.56 -10.00 -8.29
N GLY A 116 21.29 -11.02 -7.46
CA GLY A 116 19.93 -11.46 -7.16
C GLY A 116 19.16 -10.41 -6.35
N VAL A 117 19.83 -9.80 -5.38
CA VAL A 117 19.22 -8.77 -4.54
C VAL A 117 18.92 -7.50 -5.36
N ARG A 118 19.77 -7.09 -6.32
CA ARG A 118 19.47 -5.98 -7.24
C ARG A 118 18.17 -6.21 -8.03
N THR A 119 17.97 -7.41 -8.57
CA THR A 119 16.74 -7.77 -9.29
C THR A 119 15.53 -7.75 -8.36
N ALA A 120 15.69 -8.22 -7.12
CA ALA A 120 14.64 -8.20 -6.12
C ALA A 120 14.19 -6.77 -5.77
N PHE A 121 15.11 -5.80 -5.71
CA PHE A 121 14.74 -4.40 -5.47
C PHE A 121 13.96 -3.77 -6.61
N THR A 122 14.39 -3.99 -7.86
CA THR A 122 13.65 -3.49 -9.03
C THR A 122 12.27 -4.14 -9.13
N ALA A 123 12.18 -5.42 -8.77
CA ALA A 123 10.91 -6.12 -8.66
C ALA A 123 10.05 -5.55 -7.52
N GLY A 124 10.67 -5.16 -6.39
CA GLY A 124 10.00 -4.59 -5.20
C GLY A 124 9.33 -3.29 -5.52
N THR A 125 10.10 -2.32 -6.01
CA THR A 125 9.55 -1.05 -6.46
C THR A 125 8.40 -1.23 -7.46
N SER A 126 8.50 -2.20 -8.39
CA SER A 126 7.42 -2.51 -9.32
C SER A 126 6.20 -3.11 -8.60
N LEU A 127 6.41 -4.04 -7.67
CA LEU A 127 5.36 -4.69 -6.87
C LEU A 127 4.62 -3.68 -5.99
N PHE A 128 5.33 -2.73 -5.38
CA PHE A 128 4.71 -1.66 -4.59
C PHE A 128 3.74 -0.83 -5.43
N TYR A 129 4.17 -0.37 -6.62
CA TYR A 129 3.28 0.39 -7.51
C TYR A 129 2.13 -0.45 -8.05
N ILE A 130 2.35 -1.75 -8.33
CA ILE A 130 1.27 -2.68 -8.67
C ILE A 130 0.29 -2.82 -7.50
N GLY A 131 0.77 -2.89 -6.25
CA GLY A 131 -0.06 -2.94 -5.05
C GLY A 131 -0.88 -1.68 -4.86
N CYS A 132 -0.26 -0.50 -5.02
CA CYS A 132 -0.98 0.77 -5.02
C CYS A 132 -2.04 0.82 -6.14
N ALA A 133 -1.72 0.32 -7.33
CA ALA A 133 -2.66 0.23 -8.44
C ALA A 133 -3.82 -0.74 -8.12
N VAL A 134 -3.56 -1.91 -7.55
CA VAL A 134 -4.61 -2.84 -7.13
C VAL A 134 -5.50 -2.21 -6.05
N GLY A 135 -4.91 -1.53 -5.07
CA GLY A 135 -5.63 -0.81 -4.03
C GLY A 135 -6.56 0.27 -4.60
N TYR A 136 -6.03 1.11 -5.50
CA TYR A 136 -6.74 2.22 -6.13
C TYR A 136 -7.80 1.76 -7.13
N LEU A 137 -7.45 0.80 -8.00
CA LEU A 137 -8.26 0.42 -9.15
C LEU A 137 -9.30 -0.65 -8.84
N LEU A 138 -9.00 -1.59 -7.93
CA LEU A 138 -9.82 -2.78 -7.70
C LEU A 138 -10.45 -2.73 -6.31
N VAL A 139 -9.63 -2.64 -5.27
CA VAL A 139 -10.09 -2.90 -3.91
C VAL A 139 -10.91 -1.72 -3.36
N PHE A 140 -10.42 -0.48 -3.51
CA PHE A 140 -11.13 0.71 -3.05
C PHE A 140 -12.52 0.90 -3.69
N PRO A 141 -12.70 0.87 -5.03
CA PRO A 141 -14.01 1.10 -5.63
C PRO A 141 -15.04 0.03 -5.26
N ILE A 142 -14.63 -1.23 -5.09
CA ILE A 142 -15.55 -2.30 -4.67
C ILE A 142 -16.03 -2.05 -3.24
N ILE A 143 -15.11 -1.74 -2.31
CA ILE A 143 -15.45 -1.46 -0.91
C ILE A 143 -16.30 -0.19 -0.82
N PHE A 144 -15.86 0.89 -1.43
CA PHE A 144 -16.56 2.17 -1.39
C PHE A 144 -17.99 2.04 -1.93
N ARG A 145 -18.17 1.35 -3.06
CA ARG A 145 -19.50 1.11 -3.64
C ARG A 145 -20.38 0.26 -2.73
N PHE A 146 -19.85 -0.80 -2.12
CA PHE A 146 -20.59 -1.62 -1.16
C PHE A 146 -21.06 -0.78 0.04
N LEU A 147 -20.18 0.01 0.65
CA LEU A 147 -20.51 0.90 1.77
C LEU A 147 -21.52 1.99 1.36
N ALA A 148 -21.36 2.55 0.17
CA ALA A 148 -22.22 3.62 -0.35
C ALA A 148 -23.63 3.14 -0.69
N GLN A 149 -23.77 1.93 -1.24
CA GLN A 149 -25.05 1.34 -1.63
C GLN A 149 -25.77 0.62 -0.48
N TYR A 150 -25.06 0.26 0.58
CA TYR A 150 -25.67 -0.38 1.74
C TYR A 150 -26.61 0.59 2.47
N ARG A 151 -27.91 0.31 2.42
CA ARG A 151 -28.96 1.09 3.09
C ARG A 151 -29.81 0.17 3.96
N ILE A 152 -30.00 0.57 5.21
CA ILE A 152 -30.81 -0.18 6.20
C ILE A 152 -32.30 0.19 6.06
N GLY A 153 -32.62 1.38 5.52
CA GLY A 153 -33.99 1.84 5.25
C GLY A 153 -34.02 3.01 4.26
N THR A 154 -35.19 3.37 3.76
CA THR A 154 -35.38 4.42 2.73
C THR A 154 -35.25 5.84 3.29
N GLU A 155 -35.33 6.03 4.61
CA GLU A 155 -35.30 7.36 5.24
C GLU A 155 -33.89 7.83 5.66
N VAL A 156 -32.91 6.93 5.73
CA VAL A 156 -31.53 7.29 6.13
C VAL A 156 -30.71 7.56 4.87
N VAL A 157 -30.50 8.84 4.57
CA VAL A 157 -29.63 9.28 3.46
C VAL A 157 -28.16 9.14 3.89
N ASN A 158 -27.34 8.51 3.06
CA ASN A 158 -25.93 8.30 3.35
C ASN A 158 -25.12 9.56 2.96
N GLN A 159 -24.64 10.29 3.96
CA GLN A 159 -23.77 11.47 3.79
C GLN A 159 -22.34 11.09 4.14
N ILE A 160 -21.42 11.13 3.16
CA ILE A 160 -20.04 10.69 3.37
C ILE A 160 -19.18 11.89 3.74
N ASN A 161 -18.49 11.79 4.88
CA ASN A 161 -17.53 12.81 5.29
C ASN A 161 -16.24 12.73 4.45
N LEU A 162 -15.83 13.85 3.86
CA LEU A 162 -14.60 13.97 3.07
C LEU A 162 -13.36 13.45 3.80
N SER A 163 -13.18 13.79 5.08
CA SER A 163 -12.00 13.35 5.84
C SER A 163 -11.95 11.83 6.03
N SER A 164 -13.11 11.19 6.22
CA SER A 164 -13.19 9.75 6.36
C SER A 164 -12.90 9.05 5.04
N TYR A 165 -13.52 9.53 3.95
CA TYR A 165 -13.25 9.05 2.58
C TYR A 165 -11.75 9.09 2.26
N MET A 166 -11.13 10.25 2.44
CA MET A 166 -9.73 10.46 2.10
C MET A 166 -8.78 9.65 2.97
N SER A 167 -9.06 9.53 4.28
CA SER A 167 -8.22 8.73 5.17
C SER A 167 -8.25 7.25 4.80
N ILE A 168 -9.44 6.71 4.50
CA ILE A 168 -9.60 5.32 4.06
C ILE A 168 -8.90 5.12 2.71
N PHE A 169 -9.17 5.99 1.74
CA PHE A 169 -8.58 5.94 0.41
C PHE A 169 -7.04 5.91 0.45
N LEU A 170 -6.44 6.89 1.14
CA LEU A 170 -4.98 7.04 1.17
C LEU A 170 -4.29 5.93 1.96
N SER A 171 -4.79 5.61 3.15
CA SER A 171 -4.20 4.53 3.97
C SER A 171 -4.30 3.18 3.25
N MET A 172 -5.43 2.90 2.61
CA MET A 172 -5.66 1.66 1.90
C MET A 172 -4.73 1.47 0.69
N ILE A 173 -4.55 2.51 -0.13
CA ILE A 173 -3.61 2.47 -1.27
C ILE A 173 -2.18 2.23 -0.79
N PHE A 174 -1.79 2.94 0.26
CA PHE A 174 -0.44 2.83 0.79
C PHE A 174 -0.16 1.46 1.42
N ILE A 175 -1.05 0.99 2.31
CA ILE A 175 -0.88 -0.31 2.96
C ILE A 175 -0.95 -1.43 1.91
N MET A 176 -1.84 -1.34 0.91
CA MET A 176 -1.86 -2.31 -0.18
C MET A 176 -0.52 -2.35 -0.93
N GLY A 177 0.08 -1.19 -1.22
CA GLY A 177 1.44 -1.11 -1.76
C GLY A 177 2.47 -1.83 -0.88
N LEU A 178 2.45 -1.57 0.43
CA LEU A 178 3.37 -2.21 1.38
C LEU A 178 3.18 -3.72 1.49
N VAL A 179 1.95 -4.22 1.51
CA VAL A 179 1.71 -5.67 1.62
C VAL A 179 2.10 -6.38 0.33
N PHE A 180 2.06 -5.71 -0.81
CA PHE A 180 2.58 -6.26 -2.06
C PHE A 180 4.11 -6.48 -2.04
N GLU A 181 4.85 -5.94 -1.08
CA GLU A 181 6.28 -6.26 -0.89
C GLU A 181 6.52 -7.61 -0.21
N MET A 182 5.48 -8.22 0.39
CA MET A 182 5.58 -9.50 1.10
C MET A 182 6.28 -10.61 0.30
N PRO A 183 6.02 -10.81 -1.02
CA PRO A 183 6.69 -11.85 -1.78
C PRO A 183 8.21 -11.68 -1.87
N ILE A 184 8.67 -10.44 -1.96
CA ILE A 184 10.09 -10.13 -2.08
C ILE A 184 10.76 -10.23 -0.72
N LEU A 185 10.09 -9.77 0.34
CA LEU A 185 10.56 -9.96 1.72
C LEU A 185 10.71 -11.46 2.05
N LEU A 186 9.72 -12.29 1.73
CA LEU A 186 9.77 -13.72 1.98
C LEU A 186 10.82 -14.43 1.11
N TRP A 187 10.96 -14.02 -0.15
CA TRP A 187 12.03 -14.52 -1.03
C TRP A 187 13.42 -14.18 -0.48
N LEU A 188 13.62 -12.95 -0.01
CA LEU A 188 14.90 -12.50 0.57
C LEU A 188 15.24 -13.31 1.83
N LEU A 189 14.28 -13.46 2.74
CA LEU A 189 14.44 -14.29 3.95
C LEU A 189 14.72 -15.76 3.63
N GLY A 190 14.12 -16.28 2.55
CA GLY A 190 14.41 -17.62 2.05
C GLY A 190 15.81 -17.74 1.44
N SER A 191 16.27 -16.72 0.72
CA SER A 191 17.65 -16.68 0.18
C SER A 191 18.70 -16.62 1.28
N LEU A 192 18.39 -15.99 2.42
CA LEU A 192 19.24 -15.94 3.60
C LEU A 192 19.23 -17.25 4.42
N GLY A 193 18.40 -18.23 4.06
CA GLY A 193 18.24 -19.49 4.78
C GLY A 193 17.47 -19.37 6.10
N ILE A 194 16.88 -18.20 6.41
CA ILE A 194 16.07 -17.98 7.61
C ILE A 194 14.74 -18.73 7.51
N ILE A 195 14.19 -18.83 6.30
CA ILE A 195 12.88 -19.43 6.04
C ILE A 195 12.98 -20.49 4.94
N ASN A 196 12.29 -21.61 5.11
CA ASN A 196 12.18 -22.66 4.10
C ASN A 196 10.73 -22.82 3.60
N LYS A 197 10.53 -23.31 2.38
CA LYS A 197 9.18 -23.60 1.85
C LYS A 197 8.34 -24.50 2.74
N LYS A 198 8.95 -25.51 3.35
CA LYS A 198 8.26 -26.43 4.27
C LYS A 198 7.74 -25.66 5.49
N MET A 199 8.52 -24.72 6.01
CA MET A 199 8.14 -23.85 7.14
C MET A 199 6.98 -22.93 6.76
N LEU A 200 7.03 -22.27 5.60
CA LEU A 200 5.91 -21.44 5.14
C LEU A 200 4.63 -22.27 4.92
N ARG A 201 4.76 -23.49 4.38
CA ARG A 201 3.61 -24.38 4.20
C ARG A 201 3.01 -24.85 5.53
N SER A 202 3.82 -25.19 6.52
CA SER A 202 3.30 -25.57 7.85
C SER A 202 2.71 -24.38 8.61
N TRP A 203 3.16 -23.16 8.31
CA TRP A 203 2.68 -21.93 8.95
C TRP A 203 1.46 -21.28 8.28
N ARG A 204 0.88 -21.90 7.25
CA ARG A 204 -0.32 -21.39 6.54
C ARG A 204 -1.44 -20.95 7.48
N ARG A 205 -1.75 -21.75 8.51
CA ARG A 205 -2.79 -21.43 9.49
C ARG A 205 -2.52 -20.13 10.25
N TYR A 206 -1.26 -19.83 10.57
CA TYR A 206 -0.88 -18.60 11.25
C TYR A 206 -0.86 -17.42 10.28
N ALA A 207 -0.38 -17.63 9.05
CA ALA A 207 -0.41 -16.61 8.01
C ALA A 207 -1.83 -16.14 7.72
N ILE A 208 -2.82 -17.05 7.64
CA ILE A 208 -4.23 -16.67 7.47
C ILE A 208 -4.69 -15.72 8.56
N VAL A 209 -4.40 -16.02 9.84
CA VAL A 209 -4.80 -15.15 10.96
C VAL A 209 -4.13 -13.77 10.86
N VAL A 210 -2.83 -13.72 10.58
CA VAL A 210 -2.09 -12.46 10.43
C VAL A 210 -2.63 -11.64 9.26
N LEU A 211 -2.92 -12.27 8.12
CA LEU A 211 -3.46 -11.61 6.94
C LEU A 211 -4.89 -11.12 7.16
N LEU A 212 -5.72 -11.84 7.94
CA LEU A 212 -7.05 -11.38 8.34
C LEU A 212 -6.97 -10.15 9.26
N ILE A 213 -6.01 -10.13 10.21
CA ILE A 213 -5.78 -8.96 11.07
C ILE A 213 -5.32 -7.76 10.24
N LEU A 214 -4.41 -7.97 9.30
CA LEU A 214 -3.96 -6.92 8.38
C LEU A 214 -5.12 -6.42 7.50
N ALA A 215 -5.94 -7.33 6.96
CA ALA A 215 -7.13 -6.96 6.19
C ALA A 215 -8.10 -6.11 7.03
N ALA A 216 -8.38 -6.54 8.26
CA ALA A 216 -9.25 -5.81 9.19
C ALA A 216 -8.71 -4.41 9.56
N ALA A 217 -7.40 -4.24 9.61
CA ALA A 217 -6.77 -2.93 9.86
C ALA A 217 -6.83 -1.99 8.65
N ILE A 218 -6.89 -2.54 7.43
CA ILE A 218 -7.00 -1.78 6.18
C ILE A 218 -8.45 -1.40 5.90
N THR A 219 -9.38 -2.32 6.15
CA THR A 219 -10.80 -2.10 5.87
C THR A 219 -11.42 -1.15 6.90
N PRO A 220 -12.22 -0.17 6.46
CA PRO A 220 -12.92 0.74 7.37
C PRO A 220 -13.97 0.03 8.23
N THR A 221 -14.54 -1.04 7.69
CA THR A 221 -15.56 -1.86 8.32
C THR A 221 -15.02 -3.27 8.49
N GLY A 222 -15.21 -3.86 9.67
CA GLY A 222 -14.82 -5.25 9.95
C GLY A 222 -15.84 -6.28 9.44
N ASP A 223 -16.65 -5.92 8.44
CA ASP A 223 -17.67 -6.82 7.91
C ASP A 223 -17.03 -7.92 7.04
N PRO A 224 -17.60 -9.15 7.02
CA PRO A 224 -17.01 -10.27 6.30
C PRO A 224 -16.80 -10.02 4.80
N PHE A 225 -17.60 -9.15 4.18
CA PHE A 225 -17.54 -8.91 2.74
C PHE A 225 -16.33 -8.04 2.37
N THR A 226 -16.21 -6.85 2.97
CA THR A 226 -15.07 -5.97 2.74
C THR A 226 -13.75 -6.60 3.18
N LEU A 227 -13.78 -7.34 4.29
CA LEU A 227 -12.62 -8.07 4.79
C LEU A 227 -12.14 -9.12 3.80
N MET A 228 -13.05 -9.89 3.17
CA MET A 228 -12.68 -10.88 2.15
C MET A 228 -12.11 -10.25 0.88
N ILE A 229 -12.61 -9.08 0.47
CA ILE A 229 -12.11 -8.35 -0.72
C ILE A 229 -10.64 -7.95 -0.54
N VAL A 230 -10.24 -7.55 0.67
CA VAL A 230 -8.83 -7.25 0.99
C VAL A 230 -8.05 -8.54 1.24
N PHE A 231 -8.59 -9.50 1.97
CA PHE A 231 -7.88 -10.73 2.34
C PHE A 231 -7.47 -11.57 1.13
N LEU A 232 -8.34 -11.70 0.12
CA LEU A 232 -8.10 -12.54 -1.05
C LEU A 232 -6.81 -12.18 -1.81
N PRO A 233 -6.56 -10.91 -2.21
CA PRO A 233 -5.29 -10.54 -2.85
C PRO A 233 -4.09 -10.76 -1.92
N LEU A 234 -4.22 -10.52 -0.61
CA LEU A 234 -3.12 -10.75 0.33
C LEU A 234 -2.78 -12.25 0.46
N TYR A 235 -3.78 -13.11 0.56
CA TYR A 235 -3.58 -14.55 0.63
C TYR A 235 -2.99 -15.11 -0.66
N LEU A 236 -3.44 -14.60 -1.82
CA LEU A 236 -2.88 -14.96 -3.12
C LEU A 236 -1.40 -14.58 -3.22
N LEU A 237 -1.02 -13.39 -2.75
CA LEU A 237 0.38 -12.97 -2.68
C LEU A 237 1.20 -13.89 -1.77
N TYR A 238 0.66 -14.29 -0.61
CA TYR A 238 1.32 -15.23 0.28
C TYR A 238 1.56 -16.60 -0.38
N GLU A 239 0.56 -17.14 -1.08
CA GLU A 239 0.71 -18.40 -1.83
C GLU A 239 1.75 -18.26 -2.96
N LEU A 240 1.73 -17.17 -3.72
CA LEU A 240 2.76 -16.88 -4.73
C LEU A 240 4.15 -16.84 -4.10
N SER A 241 4.28 -16.22 -2.92
CA SER A 241 5.54 -16.15 -2.18
C SER A 241 6.10 -17.54 -1.87
N ILE A 242 5.24 -18.49 -1.47
CA ILE A 242 5.65 -19.88 -1.19
C ILE A 242 6.21 -20.55 -2.47
N VAL A 243 5.65 -20.24 -3.64
CA VAL A 243 6.13 -20.78 -4.91
C VAL A 243 7.51 -20.22 -5.27
N PHE A 244 7.72 -18.91 -5.09
CA PHE A 244 8.94 -18.19 -5.48
C PHE A 244 10.15 -18.43 -4.58
N VAL A 245 9.96 -18.74 -3.30
CA VAL A 245 11.07 -19.16 -2.40
C VAL A 245 11.77 -20.37 -3.04
N LYS A 246 13.06 -20.63 -2.80
CA LYS A 246 13.72 -21.86 -3.32
C LYS A 246 13.41 -23.06 -2.43
N ASN A 247 13.38 -24.27 -3.00
CA ASN A 247 13.41 -25.47 -2.18
C ASN A 247 14.80 -25.50 -1.54
N GLY A 248 14.88 -25.21 -0.24
CA GLY A 248 16.03 -25.59 0.57
C GLY A 248 16.16 -27.10 0.64
#